data_AF-A0A964IT96-F1
#
_entry.id   AF-A0A964IT96-F1
#
_cell.length_a   1.000
_cell.length_b   1.000
_cell.length_c   1.000
_cell.angle_alpha   90.00
_cell.angle_beta   90.00
_cell.angle_gamma   90.00
#
_symmetry.space_group_name_H-M   'P 1'
#
loop_
_entity.id
_entity.type
_entity.pdbx_description
1 polymer ?
#
loop_
_entity_poly.entity_id
_entity_poly.type
_entity_poly.pdbx_seq_one_letter_code
_entity_poly.pdbx_strand_id
1 'polypeptide(L)'
;MTKVTAFEAKTRFGELLERVAKGEEVVITRHDKPVARLVPEGAQRVDDVRRAVTGLQELQQRIRQRSRAKVSDRDVRSAIDEGRP
;
A
#
# COMPACT_ATOMS: atom_id res chain seq x y z
N MET A 1 -16.74 0.76 -1.25
CA MET A 1 -16.35 -0.12 -2.37
C MET A 1 -17.61 -0.49 -3.12
N THR A 2 -17.82 0.10 -4.29
CA THR A 2 -19.05 -0.07 -5.08
C THR A 2 -18.81 -1.11 -6.16
N LYS A 3 -19.80 -1.98 -6.45
CA LYS A 3 -19.72 -2.97 -7.53
C LYS A 3 -20.65 -2.54 -8.66
N VAL A 4 -20.15 -2.55 -9.88
CA VAL A 4 -20.92 -2.24 -11.10
C VAL A 4 -20.66 -3.29 -12.16
N THR A 5 -21.65 -3.59 -12.97
CA THR A 5 -21.47 -4.50 -14.10
C THR A 5 -20.64 -3.84 -15.21
N ALA A 6 -20.00 -4.64 -16.06
CA ALA A 6 -19.25 -4.13 -17.21
C ALA A 6 -20.14 -3.32 -18.17
N PHE A 7 -21.43 -3.64 -18.25
CA PHE A 7 -22.40 -2.92 -19.05
C PHE A 7 -22.72 -1.54 -18.47
N GLU A 8 -22.96 -1.45 -17.16
CA GLU A 8 -23.14 -0.18 -16.45
C GLU A 8 -21.88 0.66 -16.51
N ALA A 9 -20.71 0.04 -16.31
CA ALA A 9 -19.43 0.72 -16.38
C ALA A 9 -19.18 1.35 -17.76
N LYS A 10 -19.53 0.65 -18.85
CA LYS A 10 -19.44 1.19 -20.21
C LYS A 10 -20.35 2.40 -20.41
N THR A 11 -21.54 2.36 -19.83
CA THR A 11 -22.58 3.39 -20.06
C THR A 11 -22.37 4.63 -19.20
N ARG A 12 -21.89 4.47 -17.96
CA ARG A 12 -21.71 5.55 -16.98
C ARG A 12 -20.25 5.83 -16.65
N PHE A 13 -19.34 5.56 -17.59
CA PHE A 13 -17.91 5.61 -17.33
C PHE A 13 -17.44 6.98 -16.81
N GLY A 14 -17.95 8.08 -17.39
CA GLY A 14 -17.61 9.44 -16.95
C GLY A 14 -17.99 9.73 -15.49
N GLU A 15 -19.22 9.37 -15.09
CA GLU A 15 -19.69 9.55 -13.70
C GLU A 15 -18.87 8.70 -12.72
N LEU A 16 -18.51 7.47 -13.12
CA LEU A 16 -17.64 6.62 -12.31
C LEU A 16 -16.24 7.22 -12.13
N LEU A 17 -15.68 7.86 -13.16
CA LEU A 17 -14.39 8.56 -13.04
C LEU A 17 -14.47 9.75 -12.07
N GLU A 18 -15.53 10.55 -12.11
CA GLU A 18 -15.70 11.66 -11.16
C GLU A 18 -15.77 11.17 -9.71
N ARG A 19 -16.47 10.05 -9.48
CA ARG A 19 -16.57 9.42 -8.17
C ARG A 19 -15.23 8.85 -7.71
N VAL A 20 -14.51 8.19 -8.61
CA VAL A 20 -13.17 7.67 -8.34
C VAL A 20 -12.18 8.80 -8.06
N ALA A 21 -12.26 9.93 -8.78
CA ALA A 21 -11.45 11.11 -8.52
C ALA A 21 -11.68 11.70 -7.12
N LYS A 22 -12.89 11.53 -6.55
CA LYS A 22 -13.23 11.93 -5.17
C LYS A 22 -12.73 10.94 -4.10
N GLY A 23 -12.03 9.87 -4.49
CA GLY A 23 -11.48 8.88 -3.58
C GLY A 23 -12.26 7.56 -3.52
N GLU A 24 -13.29 7.37 -4.36
CA GLU A 24 -14.08 6.14 -4.34
C GLU A 24 -13.38 4.98 -5.08
N GLU A 25 -13.46 3.77 -4.53
CA GLU A 25 -13.07 2.55 -5.24
C GLU A 25 -14.28 1.82 -5.82
N VAL A 26 -14.22 1.51 -7.11
CA VAL A 26 -15.28 0.81 -7.86
C VAL A 26 -14.74 -0.48 -8.45
N VAL A 27 -15.47 -1.58 -8.30
CA VAL A 27 -15.16 -2.89 -8.87
C VAL A 27 -16.09 -3.15 -10.04
N ILE A 28 -15.50 -3.48 -11.18
CA ILE A 28 -16.25 -3.85 -12.38
C ILE A 28 -16.37 -5.36 -12.43
N THR A 29 -17.59 -5.87 -12.56
CA THR A 29 -17.90 -7.29 -12.69
C THR A 29 -18.36 -7.64 -14.11
N ARG A 30 -18.07 -8.86 -14.57
CA ARG A 30 -18.66 -9.44 -15.78
C ARG A 30 -19.26 -10.79 -15.39
N HIS A 31 -20.57 -10.97 -15.62
CA HIS A 31 -21.32 -12.14 -15.15
C HIS A 31 -21.07 -12.42 -13.66
N ASP A 32 -21.22 -11.37 -12.82
CA ASP A 32 -21.00 -11.38 -11.37
C ASP A 32 -19.57 -11.70 -10.89
N LYS A 33 -18.63 -11.93 -11.81
CA LYS A 33 -17.22 -12.13 -11.48
C LYS A 33 -16.48 -10.80 -11.55
N PRO A 34 -15.74 -10.39 -10.50
CA PRO A 34 -14.91 -9.19 -10.56
C PRO A 34 -13.80 -9.36 -11.60
N VAL A 35 -13.69 -8.42 -12.53
CA VAL A 35 -12.72 -8.45 -13.64
C VAL A 35 -11.76 -7.26 -13.64
N ALA A 36 -12.18 -6.12 -13.08
CA ALA A 36 -11.36 -4.92 -13.00
C ALA A 36 -11.74 -4.06 -11.79
N ARG A 37 -10.89 -3.10 -11.46
CA ARG A 37 -11.13 -2.09 -10.43
C ARG A 37 -10.73 -0.71 -10.96
N LEU A 38 -11.57 0.28 -10.71
CA LEU A 38 -11.24 1.70 -10.85
C LEU A 38 -10.85 2.22 -9.46
N VAL A 39 -9.67 2.82 -9.39
CA VAL A 39 -9.11 3.41 -8.17
C VAL A 39 -8.57 4.80 -8.50
N PRO A 40 -8.55 5.74 -7.53
CA PRO A 40 -7.97 7.05 -7.76
C PRO A 40 -6.48 6.91 -8.10
N GLU A 41 -6.01 7.69 -9.07
CA GLU A 41 -4.58 7.77 -9.36
C GLU A 41 -3.85 8.41 -8.17
N GLY A 42 -2.73 7.82 -7.74
CA GLY A 42 -1.99 8.27 -6.57
C GLY A 42 -2.55 7.81 -5.22
N ALA A 43 -3.72 7.16 -5.19
CA ALA A 43 -4.12 6.40 -4.00
C ALA A 43 -3.07 5.31 -3.80
N GLN A 44 -2.42 5.30 -2.63
CA GLN A 44 -1.45 4.26 -2.28
C GLN A 44 -2.11 2.90 -2.46
N ARG A 45 -1.69 2.16 -3.50
CA ARG A 45 -2.18 0.83 -3.72
C ARG A 45 -1.78 0.03 -2.48
N VAL A 46 -2.76 -0.57 -1.83
CA VAL A 46 -2.54 -1.42 -0.64
C VAL A 46 -1.46 -2.47 -0.93
N ASP A 47 -1.35 -2.91 -2.19
CA ASP A 47 -0.32 -3.84 -2.65
C ASP A 47 1.10 -3.24 -2.67
N ASP A 48 1.24 -1.94 -2.97
CA ASP A 48 2.54 -1.25 -2.95
C ASP A 48 3.01 -1.07 -1.50
N VAL A 49 2.09 -0.73 -0.59
CA VAL A 49 2.37 -0.67 0.86
C VAL A 49 2.77 -2.05 1.38
N ARG A 50 2.02 -3.10 1.02
CA ARG A 50 2.37 -4.48 1.40
C ARG A 50 3.75 -4.88 0.90
N ARG A 51 4.07 -4.62 -0.37
CA ARG A 51 5.41 -4.91 -0.92
C ARG A 51 6.50 -4.16 -0.19
N ALA A 52 6.31 -2.87 0.10
CA ALA A 52 7.28 -2.08 0.85
C ALA A 52 7.50 -2.65 2.26
N VAL A 53 6.43 -3.00 2.98
CA VAL A 53 6.50 -3.62 4.31
C VAL A 53 7.21 -4.96 4.25
N THR A 54 6.88 -5.83 3.30
CA THR A 54 7.55 -7.12 3.10
C THR A 54 9.05 -6.94 2.83
N GLY A 55 9.42 -6.01 1.94
CA GLY A 55 10.83 -5.73 1.66
C GLY A 55 11.60 -5.21 2.88
N LEU A 56 10.98 -4.37 3.71
CA LEU A 56 11.57 -3.92 4.97
C LEU A 56 11.75 -5.06 5.98
N GLN A 57 10.77 -5.96 6.08
CA GLN A 57 10.85 -7.13 6.96
C GLN A 57 11.97 -8.09 6.53
N GLU A 58 12.09 -8.37 5.23
CA GLU A 58 13.18 -9.19 4.68
C GLU A 58 14.56 -8.58 4.94
N LEU A 59 14.69 -7.26 4.73
CA LEU A 59 15.92 -6.54 5.03
C LEU A 59 16.26 -6.63 6.53
N GLN A 60 15.28 -6.44 7.41
CA GLN A 60 15.46 -6.57 8.85
C GLN A 60 15.94 -7.98 9.23
N GLN A 61 15.36 -9.03 8.65
CA GLN A 61 15.78 -10.41 8.91
C GLN A 61 17.22 -10.65 8.45
N ARG A 62 17.60 -10.18 7.26
CA ARG A 62 18.98 -10.28 6.75
C ARG A 62 19.99 -9.57 7.66
N ILE A 63 19.65 -8.38 8.14
CA ILE A 63 20.51 -7.62 9.06
C ILE A 63 20.67 -8.38 10.39
N ARG A 64 19.59 -8.93 10.95
CA ARG A 64 19.62 -9.74 12.18
C ARG A 64 20.40 -11.05 12.04
N GLN A 65 20.39 -11.66 10.87
CA GLN A 65 21.18 -12.87 10.60
C GLN A 65 22.68 -12.56 10.47
N ARG A 66 23.03 -11.42 9.85
CA ARG A 66 24.44 -11.01 9.70
C ARG A 66 25.02 -10.36 10.96
N SER A 67 24.19 -9.67 11.75
CA SER A 67 24.58 -9.05 12.99
C SER A 67 23.79 -9.66 14.14
N ARG A 68 24.48 -10.44 14.98
CA ARG A 68 23.96 -10.90 16.29
C ARG A 68 23.86 -9.78 17.32
N ALA A 69 24.31 -8.57 16.97
CA ALA A 69 24.27 -7.41 17.84
C ALA A 69 22.81 -6.96 18.02
N LYS A 70 22.23 -7.29 19.17
CA LYS A 70 21.03 -6.62 19.66
C LYS A 70 21.47 -5.22 20.07
N VAL A 71 21.31 -4.25 19.18
CA VAL A 71 21.43 -2.83 19.56
C VAL A 71 20.30 -2.54 20.53
N SER A 72 20.66 -2.31 21.79
CA SER A 72 19.72 -1.96 22.84
C SER A 72 19.41 -0.47 22.79
N ASP A 73 18.27 -0.07 23.36
CA ASP A 73 17.90 1.34 23.48
C ASP A 73 18.97 2.17 24.21
N ARG A 74 19.76 1.52 25.08
CA ARG A 74 20.90 2.13 25.77
C ARG A 74 22.05 2.45 24.81
N ASP A 75 22.34 1.54 23.88
CA ASP A 75 23.40 1.73 22.88
C ASP A 75 23.04 2.87 21.92
N VAL A 76 21.77 2.94 21.51
CA VAL A 76 21.26 4.06 20.69
C VAL A 76 21.36 5.38 21.43
N ARG A 77 20.98 5.43 22.71
CA ARG A 77 21.06 6.64 23.52
C ARG A 77 22.50 7.11 23.70
N SER A 78 23.42 6.19 24.00
CA SER A 78 24.84 6.51 24.16
C SER A 78 25.45 7.09 22.88
N ALA A 79 25.08 6.56 21.71
CA ALA A 79 25.54 7.09 20.41
C ALA A 79 24.96 8.47 20.07
N ILE A 80 23.73 8.77 20.50
CA ILE A 80 23.12 10.10 20.35
C ILE A 80 23.84 11.12 21.24
N ASP A 81 24.12 10.75 22.49
CA ASP A 81 24.80 11.63 23.45
C ASP A 81 26.26 11.91 23.05
N GLU A 82 26.98 10.92 22.49
CA GLU A 82 28.33 11.12 21.91
C GLU A 82 28.34 12.12 20.74
N GLY A 83 27.28 12.17 19.93
CA GLY A 83 27.18 13.06 18.77
C GLY A 83 26.68 14.47 19.09
N ARG A 84 26.22 14.71 20.33
CA ARG A 84 25.67 16.00 20.76
C ARG A 84 26.62 16.63 21.79
N PRO A 85 27.63 17.41 21.35
CA PRO A 85 28.50 18.14 22.27
C PRO A 85 27.73 19.16 23.13
#